data_AF-A0A3C0FZC5-F1
#
_entry.id   AF-A0A3C0FZC5-F1
#
_cell.length_a   1.000
_cell.length_b   1.000
_cell.length_c   1.000
_cell.angle_alpha   90.00
_cell.angle_beta   90.00
_cell.angle_gamma   90.00
#
_symmetry.space_group_name_H-M   'P 1'
#
loop_
_entity.id
_entity.type
_entity.pdbx_description
1 polymer ?
#
loop_
_entity_poly.entity_id
_entity_poly.type
_entity_poly.pdbx_seq_one_letter_code
_entity_poly.pdbx_strand_id
1 'polypeptide(L)'
;DQCIFSNAICLYGADGQKGGRYFFIKKKVPKKAFSNLAIRMLKEAEETIQIAHVISEANPHTKLELHLDVSSADKKEKTSHLAKMLVGYVKGSGYECKIKPHAFAANSIADRHSK
;
A
#
# COMPACT_ATOMS: atom_id res chain seq x y z
N ASP A 1 5.91 12.75 19.78
CA ASP A 1 6.17 11.89 18.60
C ASP A 1 4.90 11.33 17.98
N GLN A 2 4.72 11.54 16.67
CA GLN A 2 3.63 10.99 15.88
C GLN A 2 4.18 10.08 14.78
N CYS A 3 3.39 9.07 14.39
CA CYS A 3 3.58 8.30 13.16
C CYS A 3 2.53 8.78 12.14
N ILE A 4 2.92 8.93 10.89
CA ILE A 4 2.03 9.33 9.79
C ILE A 4 1.83 8.11 8.90
N PHE A 5 0.58 7.73 8.72
CA PHE A 5 0.16 6.75 7.72
C PHE A 5 -0.41 7.48 6.52
N SER A 6 -0.08 6.99 5.33
CA SER A 6 -0.46 7.60 4.06
C SER A 6 -0.86 6.52 3.08
N ASN A 7 -2.07 6.65 2.52
CA ASN A 7 -2.52 5.80 1.42
C ASN A 7 -2.84 6.69 0.22
N ALA A 8 -2.57 6.19 -0.97
CA ALA A 8 -2.90 6.85 -2.22
C ALA A 8 -3.65 5.90 -3.16
N ILE A 9 -4.72 6.41 -3.79
CA ILE A 9 -5.46 5.72 -4.85
C ILE A 9 -5.05 6.39 -6.16
N CYS A 10 -4.39 5.64 -7.04
CA CYS A 10 -3.91 6.15 -8.33
C CYS A 10 -4.81 5.63 -9.46
N LEU A 11 -5.38 6.55 -10.23
CA LEU A 11 -6.19 6.28 -11.42
C LEU A 11 -5.35 6.59 -12.66
N TYR A 12 -4.99 5.56 -13.41
CA TYR A 12 -4.15 5.67 -14.60
C TYR A 12 -4.46 4.56 -15.60
N GLY A 13 -4.12 4.78 -16.88
CA GLY A 13 -4.18 3.75 -17.91
C GLY A 13 -5.56 3.49 -18.52
N ALA A 14 -6.56 4.37 -18.31
CA ALA A 14 -7.82 4.27 -19.03
C ALA A 14 -7.68 4.71 -20.50
N ASP A 15 -8.50 4.14 -21.39
CA ASP A 15 -8.49 4.48 -22.81
C ASP A 15 -8.71 5.98 -23.03
N GLY A 16 -7.81 6.62 -23.78
CA GLY A 16 -7.85 8.06 -24.03
C GLY A 16 -7.41 8.95 -22.85
N GLN A 17 -7.02 8.38 -21.71
CA GLN A 17 -6.53 9.16 -20.57
C GLN A 17 -5.16 9.80 -20.88
N LYS A 18 -5.06 11.10 -20.65
CA LYS A 18 -3.77 11.82 -20.63
C LYS A 18 -3.32 12.03 -19.18
N GLY A 19 -2.15 11.51 -18.83
CA GLY A 19 -1.60 11.60 -17.47
C GLY A 19 -2.28 10.68 -16.46
N GLY A 20 -2.23 11.04 -15.17
CA GLY A 20 -2.81 10.28 -14.07
C GLY A 20 -3.50 11.20 -13.07
N ARG A 21 -4.51 10.67 -12.35
CA ARG A 21 -5.14 11.35 -11.21
C ARG A 21 -4.92 10.50 -9.97
N TYR A 22 -4.70 11.10 -8.82
CA TYR A 22 -4.66 10.36 -7.56
C TYR A 22 -5.38 11.10 -6.45
N PHE A 23 -5.82 10.33 -5.47
CA PHE A 23 -6.36 10.80 -4.20
C PHE A 23 -5.49 10.25 -3.09
N PHE A 24 -5.40 10.95 -1.97
CA PHE A 24 -4.64 10.48 -0.82
C PHE A 24 -5.34 10.79 0.49
N ILE A 25 -5.01 10.02 1.51
CA ILE A 25 -5.40 10.28 2.90
C ILE A 25 -4.17 10.20 3.78
N LYS A 26 -4.10 11.07 4.79
CA LYS A 26 -3.08 11.02 5.84
C LYS A 26 -3.75 10.80 7.19
N LYS A 27 -3.19 9.93 8.02
CA LYS A 27 -3.59 9.75 9.42
C LYS A 27 -2.39 9.94 10.33
N LYS A 28 -2.54 10.79 11.34
CA LYS A 28 -1.53 11.00 12.38
C LYS A 28 -1.93 10.21 13.62
N VAL A 29 -1.03 9.36 14.10
CA VAL A 29 -1.29 8.53 15.28
C VAL A 29 -0.12 8.61 16.28
N PRO A 30 -0.37 8.36 17.57
CA PRO A 30 0.70 8.34 18.57
C PRO A 30 1.72 7.25 18.25
N LYS A 31 3.01 7.60 18.19
CA LYS A 31 4.10 6.64 17.88
C LYS A 31 4.15 5.45 18.86
N LYS A 32 3.73 5.65 20.11
CA LYS A 32 3.65 4.61 21.15
C LYS A 32 2.75 3.43 20.79
N ALA A 33 1.77 3.61 19.90
CA ALA A 33 0.88 2.53 19.45
C ALA A 33 1.55 1.61 18.41
N PHE A 34 2.71 2.01 17.86
CA PHE A 34 3.39 1.34 16.77
C PHE A 34 4.83 1.05 17.15
N SER A 35 5.01 0.05 18.02
CA SER A 35 6.27 -0.25 18.71
C SER A 35 7.39 -0.76 17.80
N ASN A 36 7.07 -1.28 16.61
CA ASN A 36 8.06 -1.75 15.65
C ASN A 36 7.61 -1.56 14.18
N LEU A 37 8.56 -1.74 13.26
CA LEU A 37 8.34 -1.59 11.82
C LEU A 37 7.31 -2.59 11.26
N ALA A 38 7.28 -3.82 11.77
CA ALA A 38 6.38 -4.85 11.29
C ALA A 38 4.91 -4.49 11.55
N ILE A 39 4.59 -3.98 12.75
CA ILE A 39 3.24 -3.52 13.10
C ILE A 39 2.82 -2.35 12.21
N ARG A 40 3.74 -1.43 11.90
CA ARG A 40 3.45 -0.29 11.01
C ARG A 40 3.12 -0.74 9.59
N MET A 41 3.96 -1.60 9.01
CA MET A 41 3.75 -2.12 7.65
C MET A 41 2.50 -3.00 7.57
N LEU A 42 2.23 -3.80 8.60
CA LEU A 42 1.00 -4.58 8.67
C LEU A 42 -0.24 -3.68 8.70
N LYS A 43 -0.19 -2.57 9.48
CA LYS A 43 -1.29 -1.61 9.52
C LYS A 43 -1.52 -0.95 8.15
N GLU A 44 -0.45 -0.55 7.46
CA GLU A 44 -0.55 0.03 6.12
C GLU A 44 -1.13 -0.95 5.10
N ALA A 45 -0.73 -2.22 5.16
CA ALA A 45 -1.29 -3.26 4.31
C ALA A 45 -2.78 -3.50 4.60
N GLU A 46 -3.16 -3.60 5.89
CA GLU A 46 -4.55 -3.73 6.32
C GLU A 46 -5.40 -2.56 5.80
N GLU A 47 -4.96 -1.31 6.02
CA GLU A 47 -5.71 -0.13 5.54
C GLU A 47 -5.83 -0.10 4.01
N THR A 48 -4.78 -0.52 3.31
CA THR A 48 -4.80 -0.60 1.83
C THR A 48 -5.78 -1.66 1.33
N ILE A 49 -5.84 -2.82 1.98
CA ILE A 49 -6.81 -3.88 1.67
C ILE A 49 -8.24 -3.41 1.94
N GLN A 50 -8.49 -2.73 3.05
CA GLN A 50 -9.81 -2.19 3.37
C GLN A 50 -10.29 -1.17 2.33
N ILE A 51 -9.40 -0.28 1.87
CA ILE A 51 -9.72 0.66 0.78
C ILE A 51 -10.06 -0.11 -0.50
N ALA A 52 -9.30 -1.15 -0.84
CA ALA A 52 -9.57 -1.97 -2.02
C ALA A 52 -10.91 -2.69 -1.92
N HIS A 53 -11.28 -3.22 -0.76
CA HIS A 53 -12.58 -3.85 -0.53
C HIS A 53 -13.73 -2.87 -0.77
N VAL A 54 -13.67 -1.66 -0.20
CA VAL A 54 -14.70 -0.64 -0.42
C VAL A 54 -14.84 -0.30 -1.91
N ILE A 55 -13.73 -0.18 -2.64
CA ILE A 55 -13.77 0.08 -4.09
C ILE A 55 -14.36 -1.11 -4.85
N SER A 56 -13.99 -2.34 -4.50
CA SER A 56 -14.51 -3.55 -5.12
C SER A 56 -16.01 -3.73 -4.87
N GLU A 57 -16.50 -3.43 -3.67
CA GLU A 57 -17.93 -3.49 -3.36
C GLU A 57 -18.73 -2.45 -4.15
N ALA A 58 -18.19 -1.23 -4.28
CA ALA A 58 -18.83 -0.16 -5.05
C ALA A 58 -18.75 -0.38 -6.57
N ASN A 59 -17.66 -1.00 -7.06
CA ASN A 59 -17.45 -1.30 -8.48
C ASN A 59 -16.65 -2.61 -8.68
N PRO A 60 -17.34 -3.76 -8.74
CA PRO A 60 -16.73 -5.10 -8.78
C PRO A 60 -15.83 -5.36 -10.00
N HIS A 61 -16.02 -4.63 -11.09
CA HIS A 61 -15.25 -4.80 -12.32
C HIS A 61 -13.94 -3.99 -12.33
N THR A 62 -13.67 -3.22 -11.28
CA THR A 62 -12.43 -2.45 -11.17
C THR A 62 -11.24 -3.40 -11.03
N LYS A 63 -10.28 -3.30 -11.95
CA LYS A 63 -8.98 -3.96 -11.79
C LYS A 63 -8.17 -3.20 -10.74
N LEU A 64 -7.92 -3.84 -9.61
CA LEU A 64 -7.15 -3.26 -8.50
C LEU A 64 -5.80 -3.95 -8.36
N GLU A 65 -4.76 -3.15 -8.24
CA GLU A 65 -3.40 -3.59 -7.93
C GLU A 65 -2.92 -2.82 -6.70
N LEU A 66 -2.54 -3.55 -5.64
CA LEU A 66 -2.18 -2.97 -4.36
C LEU A 66 -0.66 -2.85 -4.27
N HIS A 67 -0.19 -1.64 -3.97
CA HIS A 67 1.23 -1.32 -3.89
C HIS A 67 1.61 -1.15 -2.42
N LEU A 68 2.59 -1.92 -1.95
CA LEU A 68 3.11 -1.78 -0.60
C LEU A 68 4.55 -1.24 -0.62
N ASP A 69 4.86 -0.32 0.30
CA ASP A 69 6.21 0.21 0.47
C ASP A 69 7.09 -0.77 1.27
N VAL A 70 7.52 -1.83 0.60
CA VAL A 70 8.40 -2.85 1.17
C VAL A 70 9.53 -3.16 0.19
N SER A 71 10.74 -3.36 0.71
CA SER A 71 11.90 -3.82 -0.07
C SER A 71 11.69 -5.25 -0.60
N SER A 72 12.32 -5.59 -1.73
CA SER A 72 12.21 -6.93 -2.34
C SER A 72 12.51 -8.06 -1.35
N ALA A 73 11.69 -9.11 -1.43
CA ALA A 73 11.81 -10.33 -0.64
C ALA A 73 13.06 -11.17 -0.96
N ASP A 74 13.78 -10.87 -2.05
CA ASP A 74 14.93 -11.66 -2.51
C ASP A 74 16.26 -11.19 -1.91
N LYS A 75 16.26 -10.04 -1.23
CA LYS A 75 17.40 -9.59 -0.43
C LYS A 75 17.37 -10.37 0.88
N LYS A 76 18.45 -11.09 1.23
CA LYS A 76 18.59 -11.92 2.48
C LYS A 76 18.62 -11.08 3.76
N GLU A 77 17.70 -10.13 3.90
CA GLU A 77 17.58 -9.18 5.00
C GLU A 77 16.46 -9.60 5.95
N LYS A 78 16.49 -9.10 7.19
CA LYS A 78 15.43 -9.30 8.19
C LYS A 78 14.03 -8.92 7.69
N THR A 79 13.94 -8.02 6.72
CA THR A 79 12.68 -7.55 6.11
C THR A 79 12.12 -8.48 5.03
N SER A 80 12.88 -9.47 4.54
CA SER A 80 12.41 -10.40 3.50
C SER A 80 11.23 -11.25 3.95
N HIS A 81 11.28 -11.76 5.19
CA HIS A 81 10.17 -12.53 5.75
C HIS A 81 8.90 -11.69 5.89
N LEU A 82 9.05 -10.45 6.36
CA LEU A 82 7.95 -9.49 6.47
C LEU A 82 7.35 -9.17 5.08
N ALA A 83 8.19 -8.99 4.06
CA ALA A 83 7.72 -8.78 2.69
C ALA A 83 6.88 -9.96 2.19
N LYS A 84 7.35 -11.20 2.38
CA LYS A 84 6.61 -12.41 1.98
C LYS A 84 5.26 -12.51 2.71
N MET A 85 5.25 -12.22 4.01
CA MET A 85 4.02 -12.21 4.82
C MET A 85 3.01 -11.18 4.29
N LEU A 86 3.45 -9.95 4.03
CA LEU A 86 2.58 -8.87 3.55
C LEU A 86 2.04 -9.13 2.14
N VAL A 87 2.89 -9.62 1.23
CA VAL A 87 2.46 -10.05 -0.11
C VAL A 87 1.43 -11.19 0.00
N GLY A 88 1.68 -12.16 0.87
CA GLY A 88 0.75 -13.26 1.14
C GLY A 88 -0.59 -12.76 1.70
N TYR A 89 -0.56 -11.77 2.58
CA TYR A 89 -1.77 -11.17 3.17
C TYR A 89 -2.64 -10.47 2.11
N VAL A 90 -2.02 -9.65 1.25
CA VAL A 90 -2.73 -8.99 0.13
C VAL A 90 -3.31 -10.00 -0.85
N LYS A 91 -2.50 -11.00 -1.27
CA LYS A 91 -2.97 -12.04 -2.19
C LYS A 91 -4.07 -12.91 -1.59
N GLY A 92 -3.95 -13.27 -0.31
CA GLY A 92 -4.98 -14.01 0.43
C GLY A 92 -6.28 -13.23 0.59
N SER A 93 -6.23 -11.90 0.47
CA SER A 93 -7.40 -11.01 0.46
C SER A 93 -8.02 -10.84 -0.94
N GLY A 94 -7.48 -11.52 -1.96
CA GLY A 94 -8.04 -11.52 -3.32
C GLY A 94 -7.47 -10.45 -4.26
N TYR A 95 -6.36 -9.81 -3.91
CA TYR A 95 -5.79 -8.71 -4.68
C TYR A 95 -4.38 -9.01 -5.21
N GLU A 96 -4.06 -8.46 -6.38
CA GLU A 96 -2.68 -8.43 -6.86
C GLU A 96 -1.83 -7.49 -6.01
N CYS A 97 -0.57 -7.88 -5.77
CA CYS A 97 0.35 -7.14 -4.91
C CYS A 97 1.64 -6.79 -5.66
N LYS A 98 2.02 -5.51 -5.63
CA LYS A 98 3.34 -5.03 -6.05
C LYS A 98 4.13 -4.52 -4.86
N ILE A 99 5.42 -4.80 -4.87
CA ILE A 99 6.42 -4.26 -3.94
C ILE A 99 7.57 -3.63 -4.73
N LYS A 100 8.56 -3.01 -4.07
CA LYS A 100 9.74 -2.45 -4.77
C LYS A 100 10.43 -3.49 -5.67
N PRO A 101 10.83 -3.13 -6.91
CA PRO A 101 10.79 -1.79 -7.50
C PRO A 101 9.48 -1.41 -8.23
N HIS A 102 8.52 -2.32 -8.31
CA HIS A 102 7.31 -2.16 -9.14
C HIS A 102 6.18 -1.37 -8.47
N ALA A 103 6.28 -1.14 -7.16
CA ALA A 103 5.24 -0.46 -6.37
C ALA A 103 5.25 1.08 -6.48
N PHE A 104 5.10 1.67 -7.68
CA PHE A 104 5.21 3.13 -7.87
C PHE A 104 4.22 3.95 -7.01
N ALA A 105 2.95 3.53 -6.91
CA ALA A 105 1.94 4.25 -6.13
C ALA A 105 2.36 4.42 -4.66
N ALA A 106 2.86 3.36 -4.02
CA ALA A 106 3.40 3.45 -2.66
C ALA A 106 4.69 4.28 -2.60
N ASN A 107 5.67 3.93 -3.44
CA ASN A 107 7.04 4.43 -3.35
C ASN A 107 7.21 5.88 -3.82
N SER A 108 6.27 6.40 -4.63
CA SER A 108 6.36 7.73 -5.23
C SER A 108 5.21 8.63 -4.83
N ILE A 109 3.98 8.13 -4.78
CA ILE A 109 2.80 8.96 -4.53
C ILE A 109 2.49 9.00 -3.03
N ALA A 110 2.28 7.84 -2.40
CA ALA A 110 1.99 7.78 -0.97
C ALA A 110 3.14 8.33 -0.11
N ASP A 111 4.41 8.07 -0.49
CA ASP A 111 5.60 8.56 0.21
C ASP A 111 5.72 10.10 0.23
N ARG A 112 5.23 10.81 -0.79
CA ARG A 112 5.17 12.29 -0.77
C ARG A 112 4.29 12.82 0.36
N HIS A 113 3.41 11.96 0.87
CA HIS A 113 2.41 12.29 1.87
C HIS A 113 2.69 11.65 3.24
N SER A 114 3.70 10.80 3.37
CA SER A 114 4.11 10.16 4.64
C SER A 114 5.09 10.99 5.48
N LYS A 115 5.60 12.10 4.93
CA LYS A 115 6.49 13.07 5.60
C LYS A 115 5.71 14.13 6.37
#